data_AF-A0A1M6U6H9-F1
#
_entry.id   AF-A0A1M6U6H9-F1
#
_cell.length_a   1.000
_cell.length_b   1.000
_cell.length_c   1.000
_cell.angle_alpha   90.00
_cell.angle_beta   90.00
_cell.angle_gamma   90.00
#
_symmetry.space_group_name_H-M   'P 1'
#
loop_
_entity.id
_entity.type
_entity.pdbx_description
1 polymer ?
#
loop_
_entity_poly.entity_id
_entity_poly.type
_entity_poly.pdbx_seq_one_letter_code
_entity_poly.pdbx_strand_id
1 'polypeptide(L)'
;MVKRILNYLGWFIVAILLGLLHMRIVLGAPPESDDDKFSFASMVYEWALVQVGAIVGCIIALIFILFDVFYLNNKLQGNSKATLFRFIIISLIAVIVGVTHYILEKVINVI
;
A
#
# COMPACT_ATOMS: atom_id res chain seq x y z
N MET A 1 -13.44 -18.51 13.35
CA MET A 1 -12.12 -18.02 12.91
C MET A 1 -12.07 -17.65 11.43
N VAL A 2 -12.57 -18.49 10.51
CA VAL A 2 -12.50 -18.27 9.05
C VAL A 2 -13.05 -16.91 8.58
N LYS A 3 -14.21 -16.48 9.08
CA LYS A 3 -14.80 -15.15 8.75
C LYS A 3 -13.87 -13.97 9.07
N ARG A 4 -13.05 -14.11 10.11
CA ARG A 4 -12.10 -13.06 10.56
C ARG A 4 -10.89 -13.02 9.64
N ILE A 5 -10.36 -14.18 9.26
CA ILE A 5 -9.25 -14.33 8.32
C ILE A 5 -9.64 -13.75 6.95
N LEU A 6 -10.84 -14.09 6.44
CA LEU A 6 -11.33 -13.58 5.16
C LEU A 6 -11.48 -12.05 5.17
N ASN A 7 -11.93 -11.47 6.28
CA ASN A 7 -12.01 -10.02 6.43
C ASN A 7 -10.62 -9.36 6.37
N TYR A 8 -9.63 -9.90 7.08
CA TYR A 8 -8.25 -9.38 7.02
C TYR A 8 -7.60 -9.57 5.65
N LEU A 9 -7.94 -10.66 4.94
CA LEU A 9 -7.50 -10.86 3.57
C LEU A 9 -8.05 -9.75 2.64
N GLY A 10 -9.30 -9.33 2.84
CA GLY A 10 -9.87 -8.18 2.15
C GLY A 10 -9.09 -6.89 2.41
N TRP A 11 -8.76 -6.60 3.67
CA TRP A 11 -7.95 -5.43 4.03
C TRP A 11 -6.52 -5.51 3.51
N PHE A 12 -5.95 -6.71 3.42
CA PHE A 12 -4.64 -6.94 2.81
C PHE A 12 -4.64 -6.57 1.33
N ILE A 13 -5.66 -6.98 0.57
CA ILE A 13 -5.80 -6.60 -0.85
C ILE A 13 -5.91 -5.09 -0.99
N VAL A 14 -6.70 -4.41 -0.13
CA VAL A 14 -6.82 -2.95 -0.13
C VAL A 14 -5.46 -2.27 0.14
N ALA A 15 -4.67 -2.79 1.07
CA ALA A 15 -3.34 -2.28 1.36
C ALA A 15 -2.37 -2.44 0.18
N ILE A 16 -2.41 -3.58 -0.52
CA ILE A 16 -1.59 -3.81 -1.72
C ILE A 16 -1.99 -2.84 -2.83
N LEU A 17 -3.28 -2.64 -3.07
CA LEU A 17 -3.76 -1.67 -4.06
C LEU A 17 -3.31 -0.24 -3.71
N LEU A 18 -3.34 0.15 -2.44
CA LEU A 18 -2.82 1.42 -1.96
C LEU A 18 -1.30 1.56 -2.19
N GLY A 19 -0.53 0.51 -1.92
CA GLY A 19 0.92 0.48 -2.16
C GLY A 19 1.29 0.61 -3.63
N LEU A 20 0.59 -0.09 -4.52
CA LEU A 20 0.76 0.03 -5.97
C LEU A 20 0.37 1.42 -6.49
N LEU A 21 -0.75 1.96 -5.98
CA LEU A 21 -1.19 3.31 -6.34
C LEU A 21 -0.18 4.36 -5.90
N HIS A 22 0.40 4.21 -4.71
CA HIS A 22 1.49 5.05 -4.24
C HIS A 22 2.71 5.01 -5.17
N MET A 23 3.20 3.81 -5.52
CA MET A 23 4.35 3.70 -6.43
C MET A 23 4.05 4.25 -7.82
N ARG A 24 2.81 4.14 -8.31
CA ARG A 24 2.42 4.77 -9.58
C ARG A 24 2.46 6.30 -9.52
N ILE A 25 2.14 6.90 -8.37
CA ILE A 25 2.27 8.36 -8.18
C ILE A 25 3.75 8.76 -8.11
N VAL A 26 4.58 7.98 -7.44
CA VAL A 26 6.03 8.26 -7.29
C VAL A 26 6.77 8.10 -8.61
N LEU A 27 6.54 6.99 -9.32
CA LEU A 27 7.24 6.66 -10.57
C LEU A 27 6.74 7.47 -11.77
N GLY A 28 5.51 7.99 -11.72
CA GLY A 28 4.96 8.89 -12.74
C GLY A 28 4.46 8.18 -14.00
N ALA A 29 4.58 8.85 -15.15
CA ALA A 29 4.22 8.26 -16.44
C ALA A 29 5.33 7.29 -16.87
N PRO A 30 4.98 6.13 -17.47
CA PRO A 30 5.99 5.27 -18.07
C PRO A 30 6.76 6.05 -19.15
N PRO A 31 8.06 5.76 -19.36
CA PRO A 31 8.83 6.39 -20.43
C PRO A 31 8.13 6.15 -21.78
N GLU A 32 8.00 7.21 -22.59
CA GLU A 32 7.49 7.10 -23.96
C GLU A 32 8.41 6.16 -24.74
N SER A 33 7.92 4.95 -25.03
CA SER A 33 8.60 4.01 -25.90
C SER A 33 8.24 4.35 -27.33
N ASP A 34 9.21 4.87 -28.08
CA ASP A 34 9.16 4.86 -29.53
C ASP A 34 8.98 3.40 -30.00
N ASP A 35 7.80 3.12 -30.57
CA ASP A 35 7.35 1.98 -31.36
C ASP A 35 7.42 0.53 -30.82
N ASP A 36 8.12 0.20 -29.73
CA ASP A 36 8.13 -1.18 -29.21
C ASP A 36 7.50 -1.29 -27.82
N LYS A 37 6.31 -1.92 -27.77
CA LYS A 37 5.57 -2.36 -26.58
C LYS A 37 6.38 -3.24 -25.59
N PHE A 38 7.63 -3.57 -25.91
CA PHE A 38 8.55 -4.43 -25.16
C PHE A 38 9.96 -3.86 -25.04
N SER A 39 10.11 -2.54 -24.83
CA SER A 39 11.40 -1.98 -24.44
C SER A 39 11.84 -2.52 -23.07
N PHE A 40 13.13 -2.85 -22.90
CA PHE A 40 13.68 -3.25 -21.60
C PHE A 40 13.40 -2.21 -20.50
N ALA A 41 13.32 -0.92 -20.87
CA ALA A 41 13.02 0.15 -19.94
C ALA A 41 11.59 0.08 -19.38
N SER A 42 10.59 -0.27 -20.21
CA SER A 42 9.20 -0.42 -19.74
C SER A 42 9.04 -1.67 -18.87
N MET A 43 9.75 -2.75 -19.18
CA MET A 43 9.75 -3.96 -18.36
C MET A 43 10.37 -3.73 -16.98
N VAL A 44 11.50 -3.01 -16.89
CA VAL A 44 12.11 -2.64 -15.60
C VAL A 44 11.21 -1.69 -14.81
N TYR A 45 10.57 -0.74 -15.48
CA TYR A 45 9.61 0.17 -14.86
C TYR A 45 8.42 -0.57 -14.24
N GLU A 46 7.78 -1.47 -14.99
CA GLU A 46 6.66 -2.27 -14.49
C GLU A 46 7.09 -3.20 -13.35
N TRP A 47 8.28 -3.80 -13.47
CA TRP A 47 8.81 -4.68 -12.43
C TRP A 47 9.11 -3.92 -11.14
N ALA A 48 9.73 -2.74 -11.22
CA ALA A 48 9.97 -1.88 -10.07
C ALA A 48 8.66 -1.41 -9.43
N LEU A 49 7.66 -1.05 -10.23
CA LEU A 49 6.33 -0.67 -9.75
C LEU A 49 5.67 -1.80 -8.96
N VAL A 50 5.66 -3.01 -9.52
CA VAL A 50 5.03 -4.17 -8.87
C VAL A 50 5.81 -4.58 -7.63
N GLN A 51 7.14 -4.70 -7.73
CA GLN A 51 7.97 -5.17 -6.61
C GLN A 51 7.93 -4.19 -5.44
N VAL A 52 8.25 -2.91 -5.69
CA VAL A 52 8.28 -1.93 -4.60
C VAL A 52 6.87 -1.61 -4.10
N GLY A 53 5.88 -1.56 -4.99
CA GLY A 53 4.49 -1.33 -4.60
C GLY A 53 3.93 -2.47 -3.76
N ALA A 54 4.29 -3.73 -4.06
CA ALA A 54 3.94 -4.87 -3.23
C ALA A 54 4.64 -4.84 -1.87
N ILE A 55 5.93 -4.47 -1.80
CA ILE A 55 6.67 -4.34 -0.54
C ILE A 55 6.03 -3.25 0.34
N VAL A 56 5.78 -2.07 -0.21
CA VAL A 56 5.13 -0.96 0.50
C VAL A 56 3.72 -1.35 0.93
N GLY A 57 2.95 -2.01 0.07
CA GLY A 57 1.61 -2.52 0.39
C GLY A 57 1.63 -3.56 1.52
N CYS A 58 2.61 -4.46 1.54
CA CYS A 58 2.82 -5.41 2.64
C CYS A 58 3.13 -4.70 3.97
N ILE A 59 3.98 -3.68 3.95
CA ILE A 59 4.30 -2.87 5.14
C ILE A 59 3.02 -2.20 5.68
N ILE A 60 2.24 -1.56 4.82
CA ILE A 60 0.96 -0.94 5.18
C ILE A 60 0.01 -1.98 5.77
N ALA A 61 -0.12 -3.15 5.14
CA ALA A 61 -1.00 -4.21 5.59
C ALA A 61 -0.60 -4.73 6.98
N LEU A 62 0.69 -4.97 7.21
CA LEU A 62 1.20 -5.43 8.49
C LEU A 62 0.90 -4.43 9.60
N ILE A 63 1.24 -3.14 9.40
CA ILE A 63 1.00 -2.08 10.37
C ILE A 63 -0.51 -1.98 10.67
N PHE A 64 -1.35 -1.99 9.64
CA PHE A 64 -2.80 -1.92 9.80
C PHE A 64 -3.36 -3.13 10.57
N ILE A 65 -2.94 -4.35 10.23
CA ILE A 65 -3.41 -5.57 10.91
C ILE A 65 -3.00 -5.57 12.38
N LEU A 66 -1.73 -5.21 12.68
CA LEU A 66 -1.27 -5.05 14.06
C LEU A 66 -2.14 -4.03 14.81
N PHE A 67 -2.33 -2.84 14.22
CA PHE A 67 -3.12 -1.79 14.85
C PHE A 67 -4.59 -2.18 15.05
N ASP A 68 -5.19 -2.87 14.08
CA ASP A 68 -6.56 -3.36 14.18
C ASP A 68 -6.71 -4.41 15.28
N VAL A 69 -5.81 -5.39 15.34
CA VAL A 69 -5.88 -6.47 16.34
C VAL A 69 -5.69 -5.95 17.76
N PHE A 70 -4.71 -5.07 17.99
CA PHE A 70 -4.37 -4.60 19.33
C PHE A 70 -5.26 -3.46 19.84
N TYR A 71 -5.59 -2.50 18.99
CA TYR A 71 -6.29 -1.28 19.41
C TYR A 71 -7.73 -1.24 18.92
N LEU A 72 -7.91 -1.43 17.62
CA LEU A 72 -9.16 -1.07 16.96
C LEU A 72 -10.27 -2.09 17.18
N ASN A 73 -9.95 -3.37 17.23
CA ASN A 73 -10.88 -4.46 17.45
C ASN A 73 -11.54 -4.37 18.84
N ASN A 74 -10.81 -3.91 19.86
CA ASN A 74 -11.36 -3.71 21.20
C ASN A 74 -12.18 -2.41 21.27
N LYS A 75 -11.72 -1.34 20.61
CA LYS A 75 -12.35 -0.01 20.69
C LYS A 75 -13.60 0.15 19.82
N LEU A 76 -13.69 -0.56 18.70
CA LEU A 76 -14.81 -0.48 17.75
C LEU A 76 -15.83 -1.60 17.92
N GLN A 77 -15.73 -2.42 18.97
CA GLN A 77 -16.64 -3.51 19.23
C GLN A 77 -18.07 -2.96 19.47
N GLY A 78 -19.03 -3.37 18.64
CA GLY A 78 -20.42 -2.90 18.72
C GLY A 78 -20.74 -1.58 18.00
N ASN A 79 -19.75 -0.94 17.35
CA ASN A 79 -19.99 0.30 16.62
C ASN A 79 -20.40 0.02 15.15
N SER A 80 -21.59 0.49 14.75
CA SER A 80 -22.08 0.38 13.36
C SER A 80 -21.15 1.03 12.32
N LYS A 81 -20.36 2.04 12.71
CA LYS A 81 -19.41 2.74 11.83
C LYS A 81 -17.98 2.18 11.89
N ALA A 82 -17.76 1.02 12.51
CA ALA A 82 -16.44 0.43 12.68
C ALA A 82 -15.66 0.26 11.36
N THR A 83 -16.35 -0.14 10.28
CA THR A 83 -15.73 -0.31 8.96
C THR A 83 -15.24 1.01 8.37
N LEU A 84 -15.97 2.10 8.59
CA LEU A 84 -15.58 3.42 8.10
C LEU A 84 -14.34 3.94 8.84
N PHE A 85 -14.28 3.74 10.16
CA PHE A 85 -13.08 4.08 10.94
C PHE A 85 -11.84 3.27 10.50
N ARG A 86 -12.02 1.98 10.21
CA ARG A 86 -10.95 1.14 9.63
C ARG A 86 -10.43 1.70 8.31
N PHE A 87 -11.34 2.12 7.43
CA PHE A 87 -10.98 2.77 6.16
C PHE A 87 -10.17 4.05 6.36
N ILE A 88 -10.58 4.91 7.29
CA ILE A 88 -9.83 6.15 7.59
C ILE A 88 -8.42 5.81 8.09
N ILE A 89 -8.29 4.80 8.95
CA ILE A 89 -6.99 4.44 9.54
C ILE A 89 -6.05 3.83 8.51
N ILE A 90 -6.52 2.91 7.66
CA ILE A 90 -5.66 2.34 6.62
C ILE A 90 -5.21 3.41 5.63
N SER A 91 -6.08 4.36 5.28
CA SER A 91 -5.71 5.51 4.44
C SER A 91 -4.68 6.41 5.12
N LEU A 92 -4.83 6.69 6.42
CA LEU A 92 -3.86 7.48 7.17
C LEU A 92 -2.48 6.78 7.23
N ILE A 93 -2.46 5.48 7.49
CA ILE A 93 -1.23 4.67 7.48
C ILE A 93 -0.59 4.70 6.10
N ALA A 94 -1.37 4.53 5.03
CA ALA A 94 -0.86 4.57 3.66
C ALA A 94 -0.20 5.92 3.33
N VAL A 95 -0.81 7.04 3.74
CA VAL A 95 -0.21 8.38 3.57
C VAL A 95 1.09 8.51 4.35
N ILE A 96 1.14 8.08 5.61
CA ILE A 96 2.35 8.16 6.45
C ILE A 96 3.49 7.32 5.86
N VAL A 97 3.20 6.08 5.48
CA VAL A 97 4.19 5.17 4.88
C VAL A 97 4.66 5.71 3.53
N GLY A 98 3.74 6.22 2.71
CA GLY A 98 4.07 6.81 1.41
C GLY A 98 4.98 8.04 1.52
N VAL A 99 4.64 8.97 2.42
CA VAL A 99 5.47 10.15 2.70
C VAL A 99 6.85 9.73 3.22
N THR A 100 6.90 8.75 4.11
CA THR A 100 8.18 8.21 4.63
C THR A 100 9.02 7.61 3.51
N HIS A 101 8.41 6.81 2.63
CA HIS A 101 9.08 6.23 1.46
C HIS A 101 9.65 7.32 0.54
N TYR A 102 8.84 8.34 0.23
CA TYR A 102 9.27 9.47 -0.59
C TYR A 102 10.43 10.26 0.03
N ILE A 103 10.40 10.49 1.35
CA ILE A 103 11.49 11.17 2.07
C ILE A 103 12.76 10.32 2.03
N LEU A 104 12.66 8.99 2.24
CA LEU A 104 13.81 8.09 2.18
C LEU A 104 14.48 8.12 0.80
N GLU A 105 13.67 8.09 -0.25
CA GLU A 105 14.14 8.19 -1.64
C GLU A 105 14.78 9.56 -1.89
N LYS A 106 14.09 10.65 -1.54
CA LYS A 106 14.50 12.00 -1.96
C LYS A 106 15.57 12.66 -1.09
N VAL A 107 15.58 12.39 0.21
CA VAL A 107 16.46 13.06 1.19
C VAL A 107 17.70 12.25 1.49
N ILE A 108 17.56 10.92 1.58
CA ILE A 108 18.65 10.04 2.01
C ILE A 108 19.37 9.43 0.79
N ASN A 109 18.78 9.48 -0.41
CA ASN A 109 19.35 8.94 -1.65
C ASN A 109 19.84 7.49 -1.46
N VAL A 110 19.05 6.70 -0.73
CA VAL A 110 19.37 5.30 -0.40
C VAL A 110 19.09 4.36 -1.58
N ILE A 111 18.32 4.81 -2.57
CA ILE A 111 17.93 4.09 -3.79
C ILE A 111 18.25 4.95 -5.00
#